data_AF-A0A7C9DGB1-F1
#
_entry.id   AF-A0A7C9DGB1-F1
#
_cell.length_a   1.000
_cell.length_b   1.000
_cell.length_c   1.000
_cell.angle_alpha   90.00
_cell.angle_beta   90.00
_cell.angle_gamma   90.00
#
_symmetry.space_group_name_H-M   'P 1'
#
loop_
_entity.id
_entity.type
_entity.pdbx_description
1 polymer ?
#
loop_
_entity_poly.entity_id
_entity_poly.type
_entity_poly.pdbx_seq_one_letter_code
_entity_poly.pdbx_strand_id
1 'polypeptide(L)'
;LFRSVGFKGKYTGTKEEKYFIHNHLIFKVMYHKDPETDVARIVGFEVTPHSIAHEYKEWKDKNTQLATCTKNILQSGTPPQEVDTDKDIVFTYDVSFEESDIKWASRWDTYLLMNDDQIHW
;
A
#
# COMPACT_ATOMS: atom_id res chain seq x y z
N LEU A 1 6.47 -8.69 4.31
CA LEU A 1 5.05 -8.82 4.69
C LEU A 1 4.62 -7.71 5.64
N PHE A 2 3.42 -7.18 5.43
CA PHE A 2 2.74 -6.18 6.25
C PHE A 2 2.47 -6.74 7.66
N ARG A 3 3.07 -6.14 8.71
CA ARG A 3 2.99 -6.66 10.09
C ARG A 3 2.01 -5.94 11.01
N SER A 4 1.41 -4.83 10.55
CA SER A 4 0.53 -4.02 11.41
C SER A 4 -0.52 -3.32 10.59
N VAL A 5 -1.78 -3.43 11.00
CA VAL A 5 -2.95 -2.77 10.39
C VAL A 5 -2.88 -1.24 10.53
N GLY A 6 -2.09 -0.73 11.47
CA GLY A 6 -1.96 0.68 11.78
C GLY A 6 -0.79 0.98 12.70
N PHE A 7 -0.77 2.18 13.28
CA PHE A 7 0.25 2.57 14.26
C PHE A 7 -0.33 3.53 15.31
N LYS A 8 0.34 3.60 16.47
CA LYS A 8 0.04 4.60 17.50
C LYS A 8 0.89 5.84 17.26
N GLY A 9 0.29 7.02 17.38
CA GLY A 9 0.98 8.30 17.21
C GLY A 9 0.49 9.37 18.18
N LYS A 10 1.19 10.50 18.21
CA LYS A 10 0.86 11.69 19.01
C LYS A 10 0.92 12.91 18.11
N TYR A 11 -0.05 13.82 18.24
CA TYR A 11 0.07 15.14 17.62
C TYR A 11 1.08 15.98 18.37
N THR A 12 1.82 16.81 17.64
CA THR A 12 2.80 17.74 18.20
C THR A 12 2.15 18.62 19.26
N GLY A 13 2.65 18.57 20.50
CA GLY A 13 2.13 19.35 21.62
C GLY A 13 1.05 18.66 22.46
N THR A 14 0.61 17.45 22.12
CA THR A 14 -0.34 16.66 22.92
C THR A 14 0.32 15.44 23.56
N LYS A 15 -0.13 15.08 24.78
CA LYS A 15 0.25 13.81 25.43
C LYS A 15 -0.69 12.66 25.07
N GLU A 16 -1.81 12.96 24.41
CA GLU A 16 -2.82 11.99 24.03
C GLU A 16 -2.30 11.07 22.91
N GLU A 17 -2.43 9.77 23.15
CA GLU A 17 -2.14 8.75 22.14
C GLU A 17 -3.36 8.52 21.28
N LYS A 18 -3.15 8.58 19.97
CA LYS A 18 -4.17 8.32 18.97
C LYS A 18 -3.76 7.15 18.08
N TYR A 19 -4.77 6.48 17.54
CA TYR A 19 -4.61 5.32 16.68
C TYR A 19 -4.78 5.74 15.24
N PHE A 20 -3.87 5.30 14.39
CA PHE A 20 -3.88 5.57 12.96
C PHE A 20 -3.93 4.26 12.19
N ILE A 21 -4.63 4.24 11.06
CA ILE A 21 -4.81 3.05 10.24
C ILE A 21 -4.09 3.19 8.91
N HIS A 22 -3.51 2.10 8.39
CA HIS A 22 -3.04 2.04 7.02
C HIS A 22 -4.22 1.73 6.10
N ASN A 23 -4.73 2.76 5.43
CA ASN A 23 -5.87 2.67 4.53
C ASN A 23 -5.51 2.87 3.06
N HIS A 24 -4.25 3.18 2.73
CA HIS A 24 -3.77 3.28 1.37
C HIS A 24 -2.62 2.29 1.13
N LEU A 25 -2.77 1.38 0.17
CA LEU A 25 -1.77 0.35 -0.13
C LEU A 25 -1.20 0.53 -1.52
N ILE A 26 0.12 0.68 -1.62
CA ILE A 26 0.82 0.75 -2.90
C ILE A 26 1.39 -0.63 -3.21
N PHE A 27 0.85 -1.26 -4.25
CA PHE A 27 1.31 -2.53 -4.79
C PHE A 27 2.25 -2.27 -5.96
N LYS A 28 3.50 -2.67 -5.80
CA LYS A 28 4.48 -2.72 -6.88
C LYS A 28 4.61 -4.15 -7.34
N VAL A 29 4.03 -4.47 -8.49
CA VAL A 29 4.02 -5.80 -9.09
C VAL A 29 5.19 -5.91 -10.06
N MET A 30 6.14 -6.78 -9.75
CA MET A 30 7.30 -7.03 -10.60
C MET A 30 7.00 -8.18 -11.55
N TYR A 31 7.26 -7.98 -12.84
CA TYR A 31 7.09 -9.01 -13.86
C TYR A 31 8.37 -9.21 -14.66
N HIS A 32 8.61 -10.44 -15.07
CA HIS A 32 9.69 -10.80 -15.97
C HIS A 32 9.11 -11.08 -17.35
N LYS A 33 9.68 -10.45 -18.37
CA LYS A 33 9.30 -10.65 -19.76
C LYS A 33 10.30 -11.59 -20.43
N ASP A 34 9.81 -12.69 -20.97
CA ASP A 34 10.64 -13.63 -21.70
C ASP A 34 10.99 -13.06 -23.09
N PRO A 35 12.27 -12.86 -23.42
CA PRO A 35 12.70 -12.26 -24.69
C PRO A 35 12.43 -13.16 -25.91
N GLU A 36 12.25 -14.48 -25.71
CA GLU A 36 12.01 -15.43 -26.81
C GLU A 36 10.53 -15.64 -27.08
N THR A 37 9.70 -15.63 -26.03
CA THR A 37 8.27 -15.95 -26.13
C THR A 37 7.34 -14.73 -25.98
N ASP A 38 7.89 -13.56 -25.65
CA ASP A 38 7.15 -12.30 -25.35
C ASP A 38 6.15 -12.43 -24.18
N VAL A 39 6.20 -13.53 -23.43
CA VAL A 39 5.31 -13.80 -22.30
C VAL A 39 5.82 -13.10 -21.04
N ALA A 40 4.94 -12.34 -20.38
CA ALA A 40 5.20 -11.74 -19.07
C ALA A 40 4.71 -12.65 -17.93
N ARG A 41 5.52 -12.83 -16.88
CA ARG A 41 5.16 -13.58 -15.67
C ARG A 41 5.48 -12.77 -14.43
N ILE A 42 4.57 -12.79 -13.44
CA ILE A 42 4.78 -12.08 -12.17
C ILE A 42 5.87 -12.77 -11.36
N VAL A 43 6.95 -12.05 -11.03
CA VAL A 43 8.12 -12.59 -10.32
C VAL A 43 8.23 -12.10 -8.89
N GLY A 44 7.45 -11.10 -8.50
CA GLY A 44 7.36 -10.65 -7.12
C GLY A 44 6.36 -9.52 -6.97
N PHE A 45 6.09 -9.16 -5.73
CA PHE A 45 5.34 -7.96 -5.41
C PHE A 45 5.86 -7.35 -4.11
N GLU A 46 5.85 -6.02 -4.06
CA GLU A 46 6.12 -5.24 -2.86
C GLU A 46 4.85 -4.49 -2.47
N VAL A 47 4.61 -4.38 -1.17
CA VAL A 47 3.46 -3.65 -0.63
C VAL A 47 3.96 -2.62 0.34
N THR A 48 3.72 -1.35 0.03
CA THR A 48 4.06 -0.22 0.90
C THR A 48 2.77 0.37 1.48
N PRO A 49 2.56 0.27 2.80
CA PRO A 49 1.38 0.80 3.44
C PRO A 49 1.52 2.29 3.79
N HIS A 50 0.44 3.03 3.60
CA HIS A 50 0.31 4.44 3.94
C HIS A 50 -0.99 4.71 4.71
N SER A 51 -0.95 5.74 5.54
CA SER A 51 -2.10 6.24 6.28
C SER A 51 -2.45 7.62 5.75
N ILE A 52 -3.67 7.77 5.24
CA ILE A 52 -4.09 8.95 4.47
C ILE A 52 -5.52 9.30 4.87
N ALA A 53 -5.70 10.46 5.49
CA ALA A 53 -7.02 11.01 5.72
C ALA A 53 -7.64 11.43 4.37
N HIS A 54 -8.50 10.59 3.82
CA HIS A 54 -9.13 10.88 2.53
C HIS A 54 -10.26 11.89 2.69
N GLU A 55 -10.17 12.99 1.95
CA GLU A 55 -11.23 13.99 1.87
C GLU A 55 -12.05 13.80 0.59
N TYR A 56 -13.37 13.81 0.72
CA TYR A 56 -14.32 13.74 -0.39
C TYR A 56 -15.48 14.69 -0.11
N LYS A 57 -16.04 15.29 -1.17
CA LYS A 57 -17.15 16.25 -1.02
C LYS A 57 -18.49 15.55 -0.83
N GLU A 58 -18.78 14.59 -1.68
CA GLU A 58 -20.00 13.78 -1.63
C GLU A 58 -19.61 12.34 -1.97
N TRP A 59 -20.09 11.40 -1.16
CA TRP A 59 -19.95 9.98 -1.47
C TRP A 59 -20.93 9.61 -2.59
N LYS A 60 -20.38 9.23 -3.75
CA LYS A 60 -21.12 8.80 -4.95
C LYS A 60 -20.73 7.38 -5.35
N ASP A 61 -20.52 6.51 -4.35
CA ASP A 61 -20.06 5.12 -4.51
C ASP A 61 -18.92 5.03 -5.54
N LYS A 62 -19.17 4.41 -6.70
CA LYS A 62 -18.19 4.18 -7.79
C LYS A 62 -17.69 5.47 -8.45
N ASN A 63 -18.40 6.58 -8.32
CA ASN A 63 -18.06 7.87 -8.92
C ASN A 63 -17.52 8.87 -7.89
N THR A 64 -17.24 8.44 -6.66
CA THR A 64 -16.65 9.30 -5.64
C THR A 64 -15.26 9.72 -6.08
N GLN A 65 -15.06 11.01 -6.34
CA GLN A 65 -13.75 11.57 -6.56
C GLN A 65 -13.15 11.96 -5.21
N LEU A 66 -12.13 11.23 -4.79
CA LEU A 66 -11.36 11.57 -3.61
C LEU A 66 -10.44 12.74 -3.96
N ALA A 67 -10.54 13.85 -3.22
CA ALA A 67 -9.71 15.02 -3.45
C ALA A 67 -8.22 14.75 -3.19
N THR A 68 -7.93 13.78 -2.33
CA THR A 68 -6.57 13.38 -1.94
C THR A 68 -5.97 12.26 -2.81
N CYS A 69 -6.75 11.65 -3.71
CA CYS A 69 -6.30 10.55 -4.57
C CYS A 69 -5.92 11.06 -5.96
N THR A 70 -4.86 11.88 -6.03
CA THR A 70 -4.23 12.29 -7.30
C THR A 70 -2.96 11.46 -7.53
N LYS A 71 -2.44 11.37 -8.77
CA LYS A 71 -1.29 10.51 -9.13
C LYS A 71 -0.05 10.62 -8.21
N ASN A 72 0.05 11.66 -7.38
CA ASN A 72 1.10 11.87 -6.39
C ASN A 72 0.52 11.98 -4.96
N ILE A 73 -0.23 10.97 -4.52
CA ILE A 73 -0.86 10.93 -3.19
C ILE A 73 0.18 11.23 -2.08
N LEU A 74 1.40 10.72 -2.23
CA LEU A 74 2.50 10.91 -1.27
C LEU A 74 3.08 12.33 -1.19
N GLN A 75 2.88 13.18 -2.20
CA GLN A 75 3.40 14.55 -2.20
C GLN A 75 2.45 15.55 -1.54
N SER A 76 1.23 15.14 -1.22
CA SER A 76 0.13 16.05 -0.89
C SER A 76 0.12 16.55 0.55
N GLY A 77 1.08 16.15 1.40
CA GLY A 77 1.12 16.57 2.81
C GLY A 77 -0.14 16.18 3.60
N THR A 78 -0.86 15.15 3.14
CA THR A 78 -2.11 14.70 3.76
C THR A 78 -1.85 14.12 5.14
N PRO A 79 -2.63 14.49 6.17
CA PRO A 79 -2.46 13.93 7.50
C PRO A 79 -2.80 12.43 7.51
N PRO A 80 -2.23 11.67 8.46
CA PRO A 80 -2.57 10.26 8.64
C PRO A 80 -4.03 10.10 9.07
N GLN A 81 -4.65 8.98 8.67
CA GLN A 81 -6.03 8.65 9.01
C GLN A 81 -6.12 8.18 10.47
N GLU A 82 -6.68 9.02 11.33
CA GLU A 82 -7.02 8.67 12.70
C GLU A 82 -8.26 7.76 12.74
N VAL A 83 -8.26 6.79 13.65
CA VAL A 83 -9.41 5.93 13.96
C VAL A 83 -10.21 6.56 15.08
N ASP A 84 -11.49 6.83 14.83
CA ASP A 84 -12.40 7.48 15.77
C ASP A 84 -13.81 6.90 15.62
N THR A 85 -14.66 7.05 16.64
CA THR A 85 -16.05 6.63 16.57
C THR A 85 -16.82 7.50 15.58
N ASP A 86 -17.73 6.89 14.82
CA ASP A 86 -18.61 7.57 13.84
C ASP A 86 -17.88 8.24 12.65
N LYS A 87 -16.63 7.83 12.36
CA LYS A 87 -15.90 8.25 11.15
C LYS A 87 -15.79 7.11 10.14
N ASP A 88 -16.09 7.42 8.89
CA ASP A 88 -15.86 6.52 7.77
C ASP A 88 -14.38 6.53 7.35
N ILE A 89 -13.85 5.33 7.10
CA ILE A 89 -12.48 5.13 6.61
C ILE A 89 -12.55 4.64 5.18
N VAL A 90 -12.03 5.45 4.26
CA VAL A 90 -11.93 5.06 2.85
C VAL A 90 -10.65 4.27 2.64
N PHE A 91 -10.76 3.08 2.06
CA PHE A 91 -9.62 2.27 1.65
C PHE A 91 -9.32 2.48 0.16
N THR A 92 -8.06 2.72 -0.15
CA THR A 92 -7.58 2.92 -1.51
C THR A 92 -6.34 2.09 -1.77
N TYR A 93 -6.05 1.84 -3.03
CA TYR A 93 -4.85 1.13 -3.43
C TYR A 93 -4.35 1.64 -4.78
N ASP A 94 -3.03 1.61 -4.95
CA ASP A 94 -2.36 1.85 -6.22
C ASP A 94 -1.66 0.58 -6.67
N VAL A 95 -1.68 0.31 -7.98
CA VAL A 95 -0.96 -0.83 -8.57
C VAL A 95 -0.05 -0.31 -9.67
N SER A 96 1.26 -0.53 -9.52
CA SER A 96 2.25 -0.31 -10.57
C SER A 96 2.82 -1.64 -11.03
N PHE A 97 3.14 -1.73 -12.33
CA PHE A 97 3.82 -2.87 -12.92
C PHE A 97 5.22 -2.44 -13.34
N GLU A 98 6.24 -3.14 -12.86
CA GLU A 98 7.63 -2.88 -13.20
C GLU A 98 8.28 -4.13 -13.78
N GLU A 99 8.97 -3.97 -14.90
CA GLU A 99 9.74 -5.05 -15.49
C GLU A 99 10.98 -5.34 -14.62
N SER A 100 11.30 -6.61 -14.44
CA SER A 100 12.38 -7.07 -13.57
C SER A 100 13.22 -8.14 -14.25
N ASP A 101 14.53 -8.05 -14.05
CA ASP A 101 15.51 -9.04 -14.50
C ASP A 101 15.50 -10.34 -13.66
N ILE A 102 14.66 -10.41 -12.62
CA ILE A 102 14.48 -11.62 -11.82
C ILE A 102 13.93 -12.72 -12.73
N LYS A 103 14.75 -13.74 -13.00
CA LYS A 103 14.33 -14.91 -13.76
C LYS A 103 13.23 -15.63 -13.00
N TRP A 104 12.18 -16.05 -13.70
CA TRP A 104 11.06 -16.81 -13.14
C TRP A 104 11.48 -18.00 -12.25
N ALA A 105 12.57 -18.69 -12.60
CA ALA A 105 13.09 -19.81 -11.83
C ALA A 105 13.55 -19.43 -10.41
N SER A 106 14.01 -18.19 -10.21
CA SER A 106 14.51 -17.65 -8.94
C SER A 106 13.45 -16.89 -8.14
N ARG A 107 12.17 -16.97 -8.53
CA ARG A 107 11.06 -16.27 -7.86
C ARG A 107 10.93 -16.60 -6.37
N TRP A 108 11.36 -17.79 -5.95
CA TRP A 108 11.34 -18.21 -4.55
C TRP A 108 12.55 -17.71 -3.77
N ASP A 109 13.67 -17.41 -4.44
CA ASP A 109 14.91 -17.00 -3.78
C ASP A 109 14.71 -15.68 -3.01
N THR A 110 13.89 -14.76 -3.53
CA THR A 110 13.54 -13.52 -2.83
C THR A 110 12.76 -13.76 -1.54
N TYR A 111 11.88 -14.76 -1.50
CA TYR A 111 11.14 -15.13 -0.28
C TYR A 111 12.00 -15.95 0.69
N LEU A 112 12.96 -16.72 0.18
CA LEU A 112 13.87 -17.55 0.97
C LEU A 112 15.05 -16.76 1.56
N LEU A 113 15.41 -15.62 0.98
CA LEU A 113 16.46 -14.73 1.48
C LEU A 113 15.96 -13.69 2.51
N MET A 114 14.64 -13.53 2.65
CA MET A 114 14.08 -12.82 3.79
C MET A 114 14.12 -13.76 5.00
N ASN A 115 15.12 -13.57 5.88
CA ASN A 115 15.24 -14.20 7.20
C ASN A 115 14.04 -13.86 8.12
N ASP A 116 12.84 -14.30 7.79
CA ASP A 116 11.73 -14.27 8.73
C ASP A 116 10.92 -15.58 8.65
N ASP A 117 11.08 -16.37 9.71
CA ASP A 117 10.64 -17.76 9.88
C ASP A 117 9.11 -17.96 9.97
N GLN A 118 8.30 -17.06 9.41
CA GLN A 118 6.85 -17.14 9.52
C GLN A 118 6.13 -16.81 8.22
N ILE A 119 6.16 -17.78 7.31
CA ILE A 119 5.19 -17.90 6.22
C ILE A 119 3.88 -18.42 6.83
N HIS A 120 2.83 -17.59 6.90
CA HIS A 120 1.47 -18.01 7.24
C HIS A 120 0.61 -17.98 5.98
N TRP A 121 -0.18 -19.04 5.78
CA TRP A 121 -1.12 -19.26 4.68
C TRP A 121 -2.48 -18.62 4.92
#